data_AF-I8QF24-F1
#
_entry.id   AF-I8QF24-F1
#
_cell.length_a   1.000
_cell.length_b   1.000
_cell.length_c   1.000
_cell.angle_alpha   90.00
_cell.angle_beta   90.00
_cell.angle_gamma   90.00
#
_symmetry.space_group_name_H-M   'P 1'
#
loop_
_entity.id
_entity.type
_entity.pdbx_description
1 polymer ?
#
loop_
_entity_poly.entity_id
_entity_poly.type
_entity_poly.pdbx_seq_one_letter_code
_entity_poly.pdbx_strand_id
1 'polypeptide(L)'
;MIILVDHLNPDRPPVQITIDDRTLDYDPVALARQLREAVPHAARVRWFRPGGSEDSLGGRSPAEILADVVDRLPPKRKPVSTNPDRGDDVP
;
A
#
# COMPACT_ATOMS: atom_id res chain seq x y z
N MET A 1 5.26 2.97 -6.33
CA MET A 1 4.93 4.15 -5.48
C MET A 1 5.81 4.09 -4.25
N ILE A 2 6.15 5.22 -3.63
CA ILE A 2 7.07 5.27 -2.48
C ILE A 2 6.37 5.93 -1.31
N ILE A 3 6.51 5.37 -0.12
CA ILE A 3 6.03 5.96 1.13
C ILE A 3 7.23 6.17 2.05
N LEU A 4 7.37 7.39 2.56
CA LEU A 4 8.30 7.71 3.62
C LEU A 4 7.50 7.93 4.90
N VAL A 5 7.86 7.21 5.95
CA VAL A 5 7.29 7.35 7.29
C VAL A 5 8.38 7.84 8.22
N ASP A 6 8.27 9.09 8.66
CA ASP A 6 9.10 9.67 9.69
C ASP A 6 8.47 9.37 11.05
N HIS A 7 9.27 8.93 12.02
CA HIS A 7 8.75 8.50 13.31
C HIS A 7 8.75 9.64 14.34
N LEU A 8 7.77 9.62 15.25
CA LEU A 8 7.70 10.53 16.39
C LEU A 8 8.88 10.37 17.34
N ASN A 9 9.44 9.16 17.42
CA ASN A 9 10.59 8.89 18.24
C ASN A 9 11.88 9.18 17.45
N PRO A 10 12.71 10.16 17.85
CA PRO A 10 13.92 10.54 17.12
C PRO A 10 14.99 9.44 17.10
N ASP A 11 14.89 8.45 18.00
CA ASP A 11 15.77 7.28 18.04
C ASP A 11 15.42 6.24 16.97
N ARG A 12 14.19 6.29 16.40
CA ARG A 12 13.83 5.42 15.29
C ARG A 12 14.17 6.10 13.95
N PRO A 13 14.94 5.43 13.08
CA PRO A 13 15.16 5.95 11.75
C PRO A 13 13.84 6.00 10.96
N PRO A 14 13.72 6.93 10.00
CA PRO A 14 12.60 6.96 9.09
C PRO A 14 12.55 5.68 8.25
N VAL A 15 11.35 5.20 7.97
CA VAL A 15 11.13 4.00 7.18
C VAL A 15 10.71 4.41 5.77
N GLN A 16 11.47 3.94 4.78
CA GLN A 16 11.11 4.04 3.38
C GLN A 16 10.51 2.71 2.91
N ILE A 17 9.28 2.76 2.43
CA ILE A 17 8.54 1.62 1.90
C ILE A 17 8.35 1.86 0.40
N THR A 18 8.98 1.01 -0.41
CA THR A 18 8.81 1.01 -1.86
C THR A 18 7.76 -0.04 -2.24
N ILE A 19 6.68 0.40 -2.86
CA ILE A 19 5.60 -0.47 -3.35
C ILE A 19 5.73 -0.57 -4.86
N ASP A 20 6.21 -1.73 -5.30
CA ASP A 20 6.35 -2.13 -6.68
C ASP A 20 5.46 -3.35 -6.96
N ASP A 21 5.35 -3.75 -8.23
CA ASP A 21 4.61 -4.96 -8.64
C ASP A 21 5.06 -6.20 -7.84
N ARG A 22 6.36 -6.33 -7.58
CA ARG A 22 6.94 -7.42 -6.76
C ARG A 22 6.51 -7.35 -5.28
N THR A 23 6.41 -6.15 -4.71
CA THR A 23 6.00 -5.96 -3.32
C THR A 23 4.54 -6.35 -3.13
N LEU A 24 3.72 -6.07 -4.14
CA LEU A 24 2.30 -6.41 -4.19
C LEU A 24 2.07 -7.91 -4.46
N ASP A 25 2.98 -8.56 -5.18
CA ASP A 25 2.93 -10.01 -5.42
C ASP A 25 3.28 -10.82 -4.16
N TYR A 26 4.16 -10.28 -3.30
CA TYR A 26 4.66 -10.98 -2.12
C TYR A 26 3.60 -11.19 -1.04
N ASP A 27 3.07 -10.12 -0.44
CA ASP A 27 1.86 -10.18 0.38
C ASP A 27 1.28 -8.78 0.67
N PRO A 28 0.22 -8.35 -0.04
CA PRO A 28 -0.34 -7.02 0.11
C PRO A 28 -1.04 -6.83 1.47
N VAL A 29 -1.45 -7.91 2.13
CA VAL A 29 -2.09 -7.89 3.45
C VAL A 29 -1.07 -7.62 4.54
N ALA A 30 0.09 -8.29 4.50
CA ALA A 30 1.20 -8.02 5.41
C ALA A 30 1.68 -6.57 5.28
N LEU A 31 1.80 -6.06 4.04
CA LEU A 31 2.15 -4.66 3.79
C LEU A 31 1.12 -3.69 4.39
N ALA A 32 -0.18 -3.94 4.16
CA ALA A 32 -1.24 -3.12 4.73
C ALA A 32 -1.22 -3.10 6.26
N ARG A 33 -0.95 -4.26 6.86
CA ARG A 33 -0.83 -4.40 8.32
C ARG A 33 0.40 -3.65 8.85
N GLN A 34 1.55 -3.76 8.20
CA GLN A 34 2.76 -3.02 8.55
C GLN A 34 2.54 -1.50 8.49
N LEU A 35 1.84 -1.01 7.45
CA LEU A 35 1.47 0.41 7.33
C LEU A 35 0.56 0.85 8.48
N ARG A 36 -0.44 0.04 8.86
CA ARG A 36 -1.33 0.32 10.00
C ARG A 36 -0.59 0.35 11.34
N GLU A 37 0.35 -0.56 11.56
CA GLU A 37 1.16 -0.61 12.78
C GLU A 37 2.14 0.58 12.88
N ALA A 38 2.53 1.19 11.75
CA ALA A 38 3.37 2.38 11.73
C ALA A 38 2.62 3.67 12.10
N VAL A 39 1.29 3.74 11.91
CA VAL A 39 0.44 4.92 12.17
C VAL A 39 0.66 5.57 13.55
N PRO A 40 0.56 4.86 14.69
CA PRO A 40 0.68 5.48 16.01
C PRO A 40 2.08 6.05 16.29
N HIS A 41 3.08 5.64 15.50
CA HIS A 41 4.46 6.07 15.64
C HIS A 41 4.88 7.05 14.55
N ALA A 42 4.01 7.35 13.57
CA ALA A 42 4.33 8.21 12.45
C ALA A 42 4.14 9.70 12.81
N ALA A 43 5.22 10.47 12.78
CA ALA A 43 5.19 11.92 12.89
C ALA A 43 4.79 12.56 11.57
N ARG A 44 5.33 12.04 10.48
CA ARG A 44 5.13 12.56 9.14
C ARG A 44 5.09 11.44 8.14
N VAL A 45 4.17 11.52 7.19
CA VAL A 45 4.08 10.59 6.06
C VAL A 45 4.17 11.36 4.77
N ARG A 46 4.99 10.88 3.84
CA ARG A 46 5.11 11.41 2.48
C ARG A 46 4.85 10.29 1.50
N TRP A 47 3.85 10.45 0.67
CA TRP A 47 3.45 9.47 -0.31
C TRP A 47 3.68 9.99 -1.72
N PHE A 48 4.55 9.31 -2.45
CA PHE A 48 4.92 9.63 -3.83
C PHE A 48 4.24 8.63 -4.77
N ARG A 49 3.30 9.14 -5.57
CA ARG A 49 2.55 8.36 -6.54
C ARG A 49 2.72 8.92 -7.96
N PRO A 50 2.51 8.10 -9.00
CA PRO A 50 2.42 8.63 -10.35
C PRO A 50 1.28 9.66 -10.42
N GLY A 51 1.59 10.89 -10.83
CA GLY A 51 0.63 12.00 -10.89
C GLY A 51 0.61 12.93 -9.67
N GLY A 52 1.46 12.73 -8.66
CA GLY A 52 1.64 13.72 -7.58
C GLY A 52 2.22 13.15 -6.28
N SER A 53 2.50 14.03 -5.33
CA SER A 53 2.95 13.66 -3.99
C SER A 53 2.05 14.25 -2.93
N GLU A 54 1.74 13.46 -1.91
CA GLU A 54 1.00 13.90 -0.73
C GLU A 54 1.90 13.89 0.50
N ASP A 55 1.68 14.84 1.40
CA ASP A 55 2.46 15.03 2.62
C ASP A 55 1.50 15.32 3.77
N SER A 56 1.74 14.70 4.92
CA SER A 56 0.88 14.89 6.09
C SER A 56 0.96 16.30 6.69
N LEU A 57 2.00 17.08 6.36
CA LEU A 57 2.04 18.50 6.72
C LEU A 57 1.04 19.35 5.91
N GLY A 58 0.50 18.83 4.81
CA GLY A 58 -0.48 19.50 3.96
C GLY A 58 -1.92 19.54 4.53
N GLY A 59 -2.10 19.20 5.81
CA GLY A 59 -3.40 19.20 6.49
C GLY A 59 -4.09 17.84 6.60
N ARG A 60 -3.46 16.76 6.10
CA ARG A 60 -3.93 15.38 6.32
C ARG A 60 -3.10 14.67 7.37
N SER A 61 -3.75 13.90 8.22
CA SER A 61 -3.05 13.12 9.23
C SER A 61 -2.21 12.01 8.59
N PRO A 62 -1.08 11.59 9.20
CA PRO A 62 -0.31 10.43 8.77
C PRO A 62 -1.18 9.18 8.59
N ALA A 63 -2.13 8.99 9.50
CA ALA A 63 -3.11 7.91 9.46
C ALA A 63 -3.99 7.93 8.19
N GLU A 64 -4.42 9.11 7.75
CA GLU A 64 -5.28 9.28 6.57
C GLU A 64 -4.52 8.95 5.29
N ILE A 65 -3.28 9.42 5.16
CA ILE A 65 -2.44 9.11 3.99
C ILE A 65 -2.15 7.61 3.94
N LEU A 66 -1.80 6.98 5.06
CA LEU A 66 -1.54 5.55 5.11
C LEU A 66 -2.81 4.73 4.84
N ALA A 67 -3.98 5.19 5.28
CA ALA A 67 -5.25 4.55 4.95
C ALA A 67 -5.55 4.61 3.44
N ASP A 68 -5.33 5.75 2.79
CA ASP A 68 -5.49 5.91 1.32
C ASP A 68 -4.51 4.99 0.57
N VAL A 69 -3.26 4.92 1.03
CA VAL A 69 -2.26 3.99 0.47
C VAL A 69 -2.76 2.54 0.55
N VAL A 70 -3.28 2.12 1.71
CA VAL A 70 -3.80 0.76 1.92
C VAL A 70 -5.02 0.48 1.05
N ASP A 71 -5.94 1.44 0.93
CA ASP A 71 -7.12 1.34 0.06
C ASP A 71 -6.75 1.22 -1.42
N ARG A 72 -5.65 1.86 -1.83
CA ARG A 72 -5.10 1.77 -3.18
C ARG A 72 -4.25 0.54 -3.46
N LEU A 73 -3.91 -0.27 -2.46
CA LEU A 73 -3.26 -1.55 -2.72
C LEU A 73 -4.26 -2.42 -3.48
N PRO A 74 -3.88 -3.06 -4.59
CA PRO A 74 -4.78 -3.97 -5.28
C PRO A 74 -5.26 -5.01 -4.28
N PRO A 75 -6.58 -5.19 -4.09
CA PRO A 75 -7.08 -6.31 -3.32
C PRO A 75 -6.53 -7.55 -4.01
N LYS A 76 -5.78 -8.37 -3.25
CA LYS A 76 -5.14 -9.62 -3.68
C LYS A 76 -6.00 -10.20 -4.79
N ARG A 77 -5.54 -10.10 -6.05
CA ARG A 77 -6.32 -10.55 -7.21
C ARG A 77 -6.76 -11.95 -6.82
N LYS A 78 -8.07 -12.15 -6.59
CA LYS A 78 -8.63 -13.49 -6.68
C LYS A 78 -8.03 -14.02 -7.98
N PRO A 79 -7.34 -15.17 -7.99
CA PRO A 79 -7.02 -15.78 -9.26
C PRO A 79 -8.36 -15.82 -9.97
N VAL A 80 -8.46 -15.06 -11.06
CA VAL A 80 -9.61 -15.19 -11.93
C VAL A 80 -9.43 -16.62 -12.40
N SER A 81 -10.16 -17.55 -11.78
CA SER A 81 -10.47 -18.80 -12.45
C SER A 81 -11.27 -18.33 -13.64
N THR A 82 -10.56 -17.99 -14.71
CA THR A 82 -11.09 -18.05 -16.05
C THR A 82 -11.49 -19.51 -16.18
N ASN A 83 -12.73 -19.81 -15.81
CA ASN A 83 -13.40 -20.99 -16.28
C ASN A 83 -13.58 -20.72 -17.77
N PRO A 84 -12.89 -21.42 -18.69
CA PRO A 84 -13.37 -21.46 -20.05
C PRO A 84 -14.66 -22.28 -20.04
N ASP A 85 -15.76 -21.60 -19.76
CA ASP A 85 -17.05 -21.95 -20.34
C ASP A 85 -16.93 -21.74 -21.86
N ARG A 86 -16.49 -22.78 -22.56
CA ARG A 86 -16.65 -23.07 -24.01
C ARG A 86 -15.69 -24.18 -24.39
N GLY A 87 -16.19 -25.37 -24.65
CA GLY A 87 -16.79 -25.81 -25.93
C GLY A 87 -16.35 -27.28 -26.04
N ASP A 88 -17.01 -28.20 -26.70
CA ASP A 88 -17.79 -28.15 -27.93
C ASP A 88 -18.32 -29.59 -28.07
N ASP A 89 -19.56 -29.73 -28.55
CA ASP A 89 -20.00 -30.75 -29.51
C ASP A 89 -19.54 -32.23 -29.41
N VAL A 90 -20.51 -33.11 -29.08
CA VAL A 90 -20.93 -34.39 -29.75
C VAL A 90 -19.86 -35.13 -30.61
N PRO A 91 -19.63 -36.46 -30.45
CA PRO A 91 -20.57 -37.55 -30.80
C PRO A 91 -20.96 -38.53 -29.68
#